data_AF-A0A942QTW1-F1
#
_entry.id   AF-A0A942QTW1-F1
#
_cell.length_a   1.000
_cell.length_b   1.000
_cell.length_c   1.000
_cell.angle_alpha   90.00
_cell.angle_beta   90.00
_cell.angle_gamma   90.00
#
_symmetry.space_group_name_H-M   'P 1'
#
loop_
_entity.id
_entity.type
_entity.pdbx_description
1 polymer ?
#
loop_
_entity_poly.entity_id
_entity_poly.type
_entity_poly.pdbx_seq_one_letter_code
_entity_poly.pdbx_strand_id
1 'polypeptide(L)' 'MQRTLTIAAVAAALLGLAACGEQPQETRSGVKQDAAPYKGVGKSQYAHGGWNAGDRSSWEQQLKTRAQYGQNDYTRMPNQ' A
#
# COMPACT_ATOMS: atom_id res chain seq x y z
N MET A 1 -23.70 50.31 -15.94
CA MET A 1 -24.02 49.38 -14.84
C MET A 1 -24.38 47.97 -15.33
N GLN A 2 -25.19 47.82 -16.38
CA GLN A 2 -25.56 46.48 -16.89
C GLN A 2 -24.37 45.66 -17.43
N ARG A 3 -23.45 46.30 -18.15
CA ARG A 3 -22.24 45.68 -18.71
C ARG A 3 -21.24 45.22 -17.64
N THR A 4 -21.11 45.99 -16.56
CA THR A 4 -20.23 45.65 -15.42
C THR A 4 -20.78 44.46 -14.63
N LEU A 5 -22.10 44.35 -14.49
CA LEU A 5 -22.74 43.22 -13.82
C LEU A 5 -22.62 41.92 -14.61
N THR A 6 -22.71 41.98 -15.94
CA THR A 6 -22.54 40.79 -16.79
C THR A 6 -21.11 40.25 -16.73
N ILE A 7 -20.10 41.14 -16.75
CA ILE A 7 -18.69 40.75 -16.64
C ILE A 7 -18.41 40.10 -15.28
N ALA A 8 -18.94 40.65 -14.20
CA ALA A 8 -18.78 40.09 -12.86
C ALA A 8 -19.40 38.69 -12.72
N ALA A 9 -20.59 38.48 -13.30
CA ALA A 9 -21.27 37.19 -13.28
C ALA A 9 -20.50 36.11 -14.06
N VAL A 10 -19.96 36.47 -15.23
CA VAL A 10 -19.14 35.54 -16.04
C VAL A 10 -17.85 35.17 -15.31
N ALA A 11 -17.18 36.14 -14.69
CA ALA A 11 -15.97 35.88 -13.92
C ALA A 11 -16.22 34.94 -12.72
N ALA A 12 -17.32 35.14 -12.00
CA ALA A 12 -17.71 34.27 -10.89
C ALA A 12 -18.01 32.83 -11.34
N ALA A 13 -18.68 32.66 -12.49
CA ALA A 13 -18.96 31.34 -13.05
C ALA A 13 -17.67 30.59 -13.43
N LEU A 14 -16.71 31.27 -14.04
CA LEU A 14 -15.42 30.66 -14.43
C LEU A 14 -14.60 30.22 -13.22
N LEU A 15 -14.60 30.99 -12.13
CA LEU A 15 -13.94 30.61 -10.88
C LEU A 15 -14.61 29.43 -10.18
N GLY A 16 -15.93 29.32 -10.26
CA GLY A 16 -16.68 28.18 -9.70
C GLY A 16 -16.37 26.85 -10.40
N LEU A 17 -16.08 26.88 -11.71
CA LEU A 17 -15.69 25.68 -12.46
C LEU A 17 -14.30 25.15 -12.07
N ALA A 18 -13.39 26.03 -11.63
CA ALA A 18 -12.05 25.63 -11.18
C ALA A 18 -12.07 24.85 -9.85
N ALA A 19 -13.16 24.93 -9.07
CA ALA A 19 -13.31 24.20 -7.81
C ALA A 19 -13.58 22.68 -8.00
N CYS A 20 -13.89 22.24 -9.23
CA CYS A 20 -14.06 20.82 -9.57
C CYS A 20 -12.76 20.19 -10.13
N GLY A 21 -11.70 20.98 -10.30
CA GLY A 21 -10.38 20.54 -10.76
C GLY A 21 -9.48 20.12 -9.60
N GLU A 22 -9.99 19.28 -8.69
CA GLU A 22 -9.14 18.68 -7.66
C GLU A 22 -7.96 18.00 -8.34
N GLN A 23 -6.78 18.17 -7.74
CA GLN A 23 -5.59 17.59 -8.32
C GLN A 23 -5.76 16.07 -8.41
N PRO A 24 -5.32 15.42 -9.51
CA PRO A 24 -5.40 13.97 -9.62
C PRO A 24 -4.89 13.30 -8.34
N GLN A 25 -5.75 12.49 -7.68
CA GLN A 25 -5.39 11.67 -6.52
C GLN A 25 -4.51 10.47 -6.92
N GLU A 26 -3.85 10.55 -8.08
CA GLU A 26 -2.69 9.72 -8.34
C GLU A 26 -1.71 9.98 -7.20
N THR A 27 -1.06 8.92 -6.73
CA THR A 27 -0.09 8.97 -5.64
C THR A 27 0.99 10.02 -5.94
N ARG A 28 0.74 11.26 -5.50
CA ARG A 28 1.56 12.43 -5.80
C ARG A 28 2.89 12.23 -5.10
N SER A 29 3.89 11.86 -5.89
CA SER A 29 5.22 11.38 -5.48
C SER A 29 5.24 9.88 -5.25
N GLY A 30 5.72 9.17 -6.27
CA GLY A 30 6.21 7.79 -6.30
C GLY A 30 5.89 6.94 -5.08
N VAL A 31 5.10 5.88 -5.30
CA VAL A 31 4.87 4.79 -4.33
C VAL A 31 6.18 4.50 -3.59
N LYS A 32 6.24 4.86 -2.31
CA LYS A 32 7.37 4.47 -1.46
C LYS A 32 7.38 2.95 -1.49
N GLN A 33 8.42 2.39 -2.09
CA GLN A 33 8.59 0.95 -2.04
C GLN A 33 8.95 0.58 -0.61
N ASP A 34 8.17 -0.33 -0.04
CA ASP A 34 8.45 -0.87 1.28
C ASP A 34 9.83 -1.53 1.30
N ALA A 35 10.43 -1.56 2.49
CA ALA A 35 11.64 -2.33 2.70
C ALA A 35 11.38 -3.81 2.38
N ALA A 36 12.37 -4.48 1.79
CA ALA A 36 12.24 -5.90 1.50
C ALA A 36 11.90 -6.69 2.78
N PRO A 37 10.91 -7.60 2.76
CA PRO A 37 10.33 -8.18 3.97
C PRO A 37 11.34 -9.02 4.80
N TYR A 38 12.32 -9.63 4.13
CA TYR A 38 13.40 -10.37 4.80
C TYR A 38 14.35 -9.45 5.60
N LYS A 39 14.30 -8.12 5.44
CA LYS A 39 15.05 -7.20 6.33
C LYS A 39 14.51 -7.20 7.76
N GLY A 40 13.33 -7.79 7.98
CA GLY A 40 12.69 -7.89 9.28
C GLY A 40 12.10 -6.55 9.75
N VAL A 41 11.62 -6.56 10.99
CA VAL A 41 10.86 -5.44 11.59
C VAL A 41 11.69 -4.63 12.60
N GLY A 42 13.03 -4.74 12.54
CA GLY A 42 13.94 -4.13 13.49
C GLY A 42 13.78 -4.69 14.91
N LYS A 43 13.98 -3.83 15.93
CA LYS A 43 13.77 -4.20 17.34
C LYS A 43 12.27 -4.20 17.65
N SER A 44 11.60 -5.31 17.36
CA SER A 44 10.19 -5.51 17.66
C SER A 44 9.98 -6.82 18.41
N GLN A 45 9.16 -6.78 19.46
CA GLN A 45 8.70 -7.97 20.19
C GLN A 45 7.81 -8.90 19.35
N TYR A 46 7.31 -8.43 18.20
CA TYR A 46 6.51 -9.21 17.28
C TYR A 46 7.35 -9.82 16.15
N ALA A 47 8.68 -9.72 16.23
CA ALA A 47 9.57 -10.41 15.30
C ALA A 47 9.40 -11.93 15.48
N HIS A 48 8.95 -12.60 14.41
CA HIS A 48 8.77 -14.04 14.41
C HIS A 48 10.14 -14.73 14.42
N GLY A 49 10.39 -15.62 15.39
CA GLY A 49 11.64 -16.41 15.47
C GLY A 49 11.75 -17.52 14.42
N GLY A 50 12.87 -18.25 14.40
CA GLY A 50 13.11 -19.38 13.49
C GLY A 50 13.76 -19.01 12.16
N TRP A 51 14.00 -17.72 11.90
CA TRP A 51 14.78 -17.20 10.78
C TRP A 51 15.51 -15.92 11.19
N ASN A 52 16.54 -15.53 10.44
CA ASN A 52 17.37 -14.35 10.76
C ASN A 52 17.02 -13.14 9.89
N ALA A 53 16.81 -11.97 10.50
CA ALA A 53 16.61 -10.73 9.77
C ALA A 53 17.83 -10.40 8.89
N GLY A 54 17.58 -10.07 7.63
CA GLY A 54 18.59 -9.88 6.58
C GLY A 54 18.88 -11.13 5.76
N ASP A 55 18.54 -12.33 6.26
CA ASP A 55 18.71 -13.59 5.53
C ASP A 55 17.45 -13.92 4.71
N ARG A 56 17.53 -13.66 3.42
CA ARG A 56 16.46 -13.95 2.47
C ARG A 56 16.17 -15.45 2.36
N SER A 57 17.20 -16.30 2.34
CA SER A 57 17.02 -17.74 2.18
C SER A 57 16.29 -18.34 3.38
N SER A 58 16.72 -17.96 4.59
CA SER A 58 16.09 -18.40 5.82
C SER A 58 14.63 -17.90 5.93
N TRP A 59 14.37 -16.66 5.50
CA TRP A 59 13.02 -16.11 5.44
C TRP A 59 12.10 -16.87 4.45
N GLU A 60 12.57 -17.14 3.23
CA GLU A 60 11.81 -17.88 2.21
C GLU A 60 11.52 -19.32 2.67
N GLN A 61 12.50 -19.98 3.31
CA GLN A 61 12.34 -21.32 3.88
C GLN A 61 11.26 -21.33 4.97
N GLN A 62 11.27 -20.35 5.88
CA GLN A 62 10.27 -20.21 6.94
C GLN A 62 8.85 -20.05 6.36
N LEU A 63 8.69 -19.27 5.28
CA LEU A 63 7.41 -19.12 4.60
C LEU A 63 6.95 -20.41 3.93
N LYS A 64 7.86 -21.15 3.28
CA LYS A 64 7.55 -22.43 2.67
C LYS A 64 7.06 -23.44 3.70
N THR A 65 7.77 -23.58 4.83
CA THR A 65 7.35 -24.44 5.94
C THR A 65 5.99 -24.02 6.49
N ARG A 66 5.73 -22.72 6.68
CA ARG A 66 4.42 -22.23 7.11
C ARG A 66 3.31 -22.59 6.11
N ALA A 67 3.55 -22.43 4.82
CA ALA A 67 2.56 -22.77 3.80
C ALA A 67 2.24 -24.27 3.82
N GLN A 68 3.28 -25.12 3.91
CA GLN A 68 3.13 -26.57 3.85
C GLN A 68 2.48 -27.15 5.11
N TYR A 69 2.93 -26.79 6.31
CA TYR A 69 2.46 -27.44 7.54
C TYR A 69 1.43 -26.61 8.32
N GLY A 70 1.39 -25.30 8.07
CA GLY A 70 0.53 -24.35 8.78
C GLY A 70 -0.79 -24.04 8.09
N GLN A 71 -0.85 -24.12 6.76
CA GLN A 71 -2.02 -23.67 5.99
C GLN A 71 -2.53 -24.69 4.96
N ASN A 72 -1.76 -25.74 4.66
CA ASN A 72 -2.16 -26.74 3.68
C ASN A 72 -2.79 -27.97 4.35
N ASP A 73 -4.12 -28.05 4.29
CA ASP A 73 -4.88 -29.16 4.87
C ASP A 73 -4.68 -30.50 4.15
N TYR A 74 -4.22 -30.50 2.89
CA TYR A 74 -3.86 -31.74 2.19
C TYR A 74 -2.71 -32.49 2.88
N THR A 75 -1.80 -31.77 3.54
CA THR A 75 -0.71 -32.41 4.32
C THR A 75 -1.16 -32.93 5.68
N ARG A 76 -2.35 -32.53 6.13
CA ARG A 76 -2.92 -32.88 7.44
C ARG A 76 -3.88 -34.06 7.39
N MET A 77 -4.29 -34.47 6.21
CA MET A 77 -5.03 -35.72 6.06
C MET A 77 -4.01 -36.85 5.97
N PRO A 78 -3.79 -37.64 7.05
CA PRO A 78 -3.08 -38.90 6.89
C PRO A 78 -3.86 -39.73 5.87
N ASN A 79 -3.12 -40.31 4.92
CA ASN A 79 -3.64 -41.08 3.80
C ASN A 79 -4.90 -41.88 4.19
N GLN A 80 -6.01 -41.58 3.53
CA GLN A 80 -7.14 -42.52 3.44
C GLN A 80 -6.66 -43.78 2.73
#